data_AF-A0A257THI3-F1
#
_entry.id   AF-A0A257THI3-F1
#
_cell.length_a   1.000
_cell.length_b   1.000
_cell.length_c   1.000
_cell.angle_alpha   90.00
_cell.angle_beta   90.00
_cell.angle_gamma   90.00
#
_symmetry.space_group_name_H-M   'P 1'
#
loop_
_entity.id
_entity.type
_entity.pdbx_description
1 polymer ?
#
loop_
_entity_poly.entity_id
_entity_poly.type
_entity_poly.pdbx_seq_one_letter_code
_entity_poly.pdbx_strand_id
1 'polypeptide(L)' 'MTVYVAGDRGERAGIISISVPNADEISRKLAQARIEVAVRQGLVRVSPHFYNTEDEIASLVENLKLGQNCS' A
#
# COMPACT_ATOMS: atom_id res chain seq x y z
N MET A 1 -8.27 0.15 -8.43
CA MET A 1 -7.32 -0.40 -7.43
C MET A 1 -7.74 -1.81 -7.10
N THR A 2 -6.86 -2.79 -7.30
CA THR A 2 -7.10 -4.20 -6.92
C THR A 2 -6.13 -4.58 -5.82
N VAL A 3 -6.62 -5.25 -4.78
CA VAL A 3 -5.82 -5.67 -3.62
C VAL A 3 -5.65 -7.18 -3.64
N TYR A 4 -4.40 -7.64 -3.55
CA TYR A 4 -4.01 -9.03 -3.43
C TYR A 4 -3.42 -9.27 -2.05
N VAL A 5 -3.93 -10.28 -1.35
CA VAL A 5 -3.41 -10.71 -0.05
C VAL A 5 -2.87 -12.12 -0.23
N ALA A 6 -1.65 -12.36 0.27
CA ALA A 6 -1.08 -13.69 0.25
C ALA A 6 -1.67 -14.54 1.39
N GLY A 7 -2.08 -15.78 1.09
CA GLY A 7 -2.64 -16.71 2.07
C GLY A 7 -4.18 -16.72 2.11
N ASP A 8 -4.75 -17.82 2.59
CA ASP A 8 -6.20 -18.00 2.73
C ASP A 8 -6.74 -17.24 3.97
N ARG A 9 -8.06 -17.15 4.16
CA ARG A 9 -8.69 -16.31 5.21
C ARG A 9 -8.14 -16.52 6.63
N GLY A 10 -7.61 -17.69 6.96
CA GLY A 10 -6.99 -18.01 8.25
C GLY A 10 -5.46 -17.91 8.32
N GLU A 11 -4.78 -17.73 7.17
CA GLU A 11 -3.31 -17.74 7.04
C GLU A 11 -2.82 -16.52 6.26
N ARG A 12 -3.53 -15.40 6.35
CA ARG A 12 -3.14 -14.17 5.64
C ARG A 12 -1.74 -13.77 6.09
N ALA A 13 -0.78 -13.86 5.19
CA ALA A 13 0.55 -13.32 5.41
C ALA A 13 0.43 -11.81 5.60
N GLY A 14 1.25 -11.23 6.47
CA GLY A 14 1.26 -9.78 6.77
C GLY A 14 1.71 -8.89 5.62
N ILE A 15 1.64 -9.34 4.37
CA ILE A 15 2.01 -8.57 3.18
C ILE A 15 0.83 -8.51 2.22
N ILE A 16 0.51 -7.28 1.83
CA ILE A 16 -0.55 -6.91 0.90
C ILE A 16 0.11 -6.34 -0.35
N SER A 17 -0.31 -6.78 -1.53
CA SER A 17 0.12 -6.20 -2.81
C SER A 17 -1.06 -5.46 -3.45
N ILE A 18 -0.83 -4.22 -3.87
CA ILE A 18 -1.87 -3.33 -4.37
C ILE A 18 -1.51 -2.95 -5.80
N SER A 19 -2.43 -3.25 -6.73
CA SER A 19 -2.33 -2.80 -8.12
C SER A 19 -2.90 -1.40 -8.25
N VAL A 20 -2.02 -0.45 -8.57
CA VAL A 20 -2.32 0.95 -8.86
C VAL A 20 -1.61 1.37 -10.15
N PRO A 21 -2.20 2.27 -10.95
CA PRO A 21 -1.47 2.96 -12.02
C PRO A 21 -0.28 3.72 -11.43
N ASN A 22 0.81 3.82 -12.19
CA ASN A 22 2.01 4.61 -11.83
C ASN A 22 2.57 4.26 -10.43
N ALA A 23 2.69 2.96 -10.11
CA ALA A 23 3.09 2.48 -8.79
C ALA A 23 4.38 3.14 -8.23
N ASP A 24 5.36 3.42 -9.08
CA ASP A 24 6.59 4.13 -8.68
C ASP A 24 6.33 5.59 -8.25
N GLU A 25 5.41 6.28 -8.93
CA GLU A 25 5.02 7.65 -8.55
C GLU A 25 4.23 7.65 -7.25
N ILE A 26 3.29 6.72 -7.11
CA ILE A 26 2.52 6.52 -5.88
C ILE A 26 3.47 6.22 -4.71
N SER A 27 4.46 5.34 -4.91
CA SER A 27 5.47 5.05 -3.89
C SER A 27 6.27 6.28 -3.47
N ARG A 28 6.63 7.16 -4.41
CA ARG A 28 7.31 8.43 -4.08
C ARG A 28 6.42 9.38 -3.28
N LYS A 29 5.13 9.51 -3.65
CA LYS A 29 4.15 10.31 -2.90
C LYS A 29 3.96 9.78 -1.48
N LEU A 30 3.86 8.46 -1.33
CA LEU A 30 3.77 7.80 -0.03
C LEU A 30 5.02 8.06 0.82
N ALA A 31 6.22 7.97 0.24
CA ALA A 31 7.46 8.29 0.95
C ALA A 31 7.49 9.75 1.44
N GLN A 32 6.97 10.71 0.65
CA GLN A 32 6.83 12.10 1.08
C GLN A 32 5.85 12.26 2.27
N ALA A 33 4.83 11.41 2.36
CA ALA A 33 3.92 11.31 3.50
C ALA A 33 4.49 10.48 4.68
N ARG A 34 5.77 10.11 4.63
CA ARG A 34 6.46 9.24 5.61
C ARG A 34 5.90 7.80 5.68
N ILE A 35 5.35 7.33 4.57
CA ILE A 35 4.82 5.97 4.43
C ILE A 35 5.75 5.19 3.50
N GLU A 36 6.55 4.28 4.09
CA GLU A 36 7.47 3.45 3.32
C GLU A 36 6.77 2.20 2.79
N VAL A 37 6.88 1.99 1.47
CA VAL A 37 6.34 0.84 0.76
C VAL A 37 7.36 0.33 -0.25
N ALA A 38 7.23 -0.92 -0.67
CA ALA A 38 8.08 -1.48 -1.71
C ALA A 38 7.31 -1.62 -3.02
N VAL A 39 7.88 -1.19 -4.14
CA VAL A 39 7.32 -1.51 -5.47
C VAL A 39 7.98 -2.77 -6.00
N ARG A 40 7.20 -3.77 -6.39
CA ARG A 40 7.69 -4.99 -7.05
C ARG A 40 6.75 -5.40 -8.18
N GLN A 41 7.31 -5.62 -9.37
CA GLN A 41 6.54 -5.98 -10.57
C GLN A 41 5.39 -4.99 -10.87
N GLY A 42 5.60 -3.70 -10.60
CA GLY A 42 4.58 -2.66 -10.77
C GLY A 42 3.46 -2.67 -9.72
N LEU A 43 3.59 -3.45 -8.65
CA LEU A 43 2.64 -3.50 -7.53
C LEU A 43 3.25 -2.82 -6.30
N VAL A 44 2.43 -2.06 -5.58
CA VAL A 44 2.79 -1.49 -4.28
C VAL A 44 2.59 -2.56 -3.21
N ARG A 45 3.67 -2.97 -2.54
CA ARG A 45 3.66 -3.94 -1.45
C ARG A 45 3.73 -3.22 -0.11
N VAL A 46 2.74 -3.51 0.72
CA VAL A 46 2.61 -3.01 2.08
C VAL A 46 2.76 -4.19 3.03
N SER A 47 3.54 -4.01 4.08
CA SER A 47 3.73 -5.02 5.11
C SER A 47 3.30 -4.44 6.45
N PRO A 48 1.99 -4.48 6.79
CA PRO A 48 1.55 -4.07 8.11
C PRO A 48 2.23 -4.94 9.17
N HIS A 49 3.03 -4.32 10.02
CA HIS A 49 3.69 -5.00 11.14
C HIS A 49 2.95 -4.70 12.45
N PHE A 50 3.25 -5.48 13.49
CA PHE A 50 2.68 -5.28 14.84
C PHE A 50 2.89 -3.86 15.39
N TYR A 51 3.89 -3.15 14.88
CA TYR A 51 4.21 -1.78 15.27
C TYR A 51 3.35 -0.71 14.58
N ASN A 52 2.53 -1.09 13.60
CA ASN A 52 1.67 -0.13 12.93
C ASN A 52 0.37 0.12 13.69
N THR A 53 -0.06 1.39 13.71
CA THR A 53 -1.34 1.79 14.31
C THR A 53 -2.46 1.80 13.26
N GLU A 54 -3.72 1.75 13.71
CA GLU A 54 -4.86 1.89 12.80
C GLU A 54 -4.84 3.23 12.06
N ASP A 55 -4.37 4.30 12.70
CA ASP A 55 -4.23 5.63 12.09
C ASP A 55 -3.19 5.66 10.97
N GLU A 56 -2.07 4.94 11.11
CA GLU A 56 -1.07 4.81 10.06
C GLU A 56 -1.64 4.06 8.85
N ILE A 57 -2.44 3.02 9.08
CA ILE A 57 -3.13 2.28 8.02
C ILE A 57 -4.19 3.17 7.35
N ALA A 58 -4.94 3.96 8.12
CA ALA A 58 -5.90 4.91 7.57
C ALA A 58 -5.21 5.96 6.68
N SER A 59 -4.09 6.52 7.13
CA SER A 59 -3.29 7.49 6.36
C SER A 59 -2.78 6.90 5.03
N LEU A 60 -2.32 5.65 5.04
CA LEU A 60 -1.95 4.91 3.83
C LEU A 60 -3.13 4.83 2.85
N VAL A 61 -4.31 4.43 3.34
CA VAL A 61 -5.51 4.28 2.49
C VAL A 61 -5.94 5.62 1.89
N GLU A 62 -5.89 6.71 2.67
CA GLU A 62 -6.21 8.05 2.18
C GLU A 62 -5.25 8.52 1.09
N ASN A 63 -3.94 8.37 1.30
CA ASN A 63 -2.93 8.76 0.32
C ASN A 63 -3.03 7.91 -0.96
N LEU A 64 -3.36 6.62 -0.84
CA LEU A 64 -3.62 5.78 -2.00
C LEU A 64 -4.84 6.24 -2.79
N LYS A 65 -5.93 6.70 -2.15
CA LYS A 65 -7.11 7.24 -2.85
C LYS A 65 -6.81 8.55 -3.56
N LEU A 66 -6.12 9.48 -2.90
CA LEU A 66 -5.78 10.79 -3.46
C LEU A 66 -4.82 10.67 -4.65
N GLY A 67 -3.86 9.73 -4.58
CA GLY A 67 -2.91 9.48 -5.67
C GLY A 67 -3.55 8.97 -6.97
N GLN A 68 -4.80 8.50 -6.94
CA GLN A 68 -5.53 8.02 -8.13
C GLN A 68 -6.33 9.12 -8.84
N ASN A 69 -6.48 10.31 -8.22
CA ASN A 69 -7.28 11.41 -8.77
C ASN A 69 -6.46 12.45 -9.56
N CYS A 70 -5.14 12.28 -9.63
CA CYS A 70 -4.30 13.10 -10.51
C CYS A 70 -4.31 12.49 -11.92
N SER A 71 -5.32 12.89 -12.71
CA SER A 71 -5.39 12.70 -14.16
C SER A 71 -4.89 13.96 -14.87
#